data_AF-A0A532AH91-F1
#
_entry.id   AF-A0A532AH91-F1
#
_cell.length_a   1.000
_cell.length_b   1.000
_cell.length_c   1.000
_cell.angle_alpha   90.00
_cell.angle_beta   90.00
_cell.angle_gamma   90.00
#
_symmetry.space_group_name_H-M   'P 1'
#
loop_
_entity.id
_entity.type
_entity.pdbx_description
1 polymer ?
#
loop_
_entity_poly.entity_id
_entity_poly.type
_entity_poly.pdbx_seq_one_letter_code
_entity_poly.pdbx_strand_id
1 'polypeptide(L)'
;LGRITEAAEILMGPHTPVTLANFVLGPNAVLPTSRWARTFGPLSVTDFVKRSSVGYVTSAAYPELALHARRLARYEGFSSHENAVSEIRDRYLAG
;
A
#
# COMPACT_ATOMS: atom_id res chain seq x y z
N LEU A 1 23.09 4.45 15.26
CA LEU A 1 21.80 4.39 14.52
C LEU A 1 21.29 2.97 14.31
N GLY A 2 22.07 2.03 13.78
CA GLY A 2 21.60 0.68 13.41
C GLY A 2 21.09 -0.27 14.50
N ARG A 3 20.92 0.20 15.75
CA ARG A 3 20.22 -0.55 16.82
C ARG A 3 18.85 0.06 17.19
N ILE A 4 18.54 1.25 16.66
CA ILE A 4 17.25 1.90 16.89
C ILE A 4 16.28 1.26 15.92
N THR A 5 15.27 0.58 16.44
CA THR A 5 14.24 -0.07 15.64
C THR A 5 12.97 0.79 15.55
N GLU A 6 12.66 1.59 16.57
CA GLU A 6 11.42 2.36 16.67
C GLU A 6 11.67 3.82 17.07
N ALA A 7 11.63 4.74 16.11
CA ALA A 7 11.70 6.18 16.34
C ALA A 7 11.10 6.94 15.16
N ALA A 8 10.28 7.97 15.45
CA ALA A 8 9.72 8.83 14.41
C ALA A 8 10.65 10.00 14.03
N GLU A 9 11.46 10.46 14.98
CA GLU A 9 12.45 11.50 14.77
C GLU A 9 13.70 11.18 15.60
N ILE A 10 14.88 11.40 15.00
CA ILE A 10 16.17 11.18 15.66
C ILE A 10 17.03 12.42 15.43
N LEU A 11 17.27 13.17 16.51
CA LEU A 11 18.11 14.37 16.51
C LEU A 11 19.50 14.02 17.03
N MET A 12 20.54 14.38 16.28
CA MET A 12 21.91 13.91 16.54
C MET A 12 22.88 15.05 16.82
N GLY A 13 23.71 14.87 17.85
CA GLY A 13 24.78 15.79 18.22
C GLY A 13 24.34 16.98 19.09
N PRO A 14 25.29 17.67 19.74
CA PRO A 14 25.00 18.74 20.70
C PRO A 14 24.38 20.00 20.07
N HIS A 15 24.43 20.13 18.74
CA HIS A 15 23.93 21.29 18.00
C HIS A 15 22.55 21.08 17.37
N THR A 16 21.87 19.98 17.69
CA THR A 16 20.54 19.67 17.15
C THR A 16 19.47 19.62 18.26
N PRO A 17 19.22 20.74 18.98
CA PRO A 17 18.15 20.76 19.97
C PRO A 17 16.78 20.66 19.27
N VAL A 18 15.81 20.06 19.97
CA VAL A 18 14.45 19.82 19.45
C VAL A 18 13.75 21.07 18.93
N THR A 19 14.06 22.24 19.48
CA THR A 19 13.51 23.51 19.01
C THR A 19 13.88 23.82 17.56
N LEU A 20 15.10 23.46 17.11
CA LEU A 20 15.47 23.63 15.70
C LEU A 20 14.66 22.68 14.82
N ALA A 21 14.52 21.42 15.23
CA ALA A 21 13.73 20.41 14.51
C ALA A 21 12.28 20.86 14.31
N ASN A 22 11.64 21.32 15.39
CA ASN A 22 10.24 21.70 15.38
C ASN A 22 9.90 22.92 14.52
N PHE A 23 10.87 23.82 14.29
CA PHE A 23 10.58 25.13 13.71
C PHE A 23 11.28 25.41 12.39
N VAL A 24 12.55 25.00 12.23
CA VAL A 24 13.39 25.54 11.14
C VAL A 24 14.25 24.51 10.41
N LEU A 25 14.42 23.30 10.96
CA LEU A 25 15.27 22.28 10.34
C LEU A 25 14.57 21.56 9.17
N GLY A 26 13.24 21.55 9.15
CA GLY A 26 12.43 20.97 8.07
C GLY A 26 11.64 19.68 8.40
N PRO A 27 12.08 18.78 9.32
CA PRO A 27 11.26 17.66 9.76
C PRO A 27 9.90 18.09 10.30
N ASN A 28 8.89 17.23 10.15
CA ASN A 28 7.55 17.54 10.62
C ASN A 28 7.42 17.29 12.13
N ALA A 29 7.02 18.31 12.89
CA ALA A 29 6.84 18.23 14.33
C ALA A 29 5.59 17.43 14.77
N VAL A 30 4.72 17.02 13.84
CA VAL A 30 3.57 16.16 14.13
C VAL A 30 4.04 14.71 14.13
N LEU A 31 4.41 14.24 15.33
CA LEU A 31 5.00 12.92 15.57
C LEU A 31 4.01 11.96 16.25
N PRO A 32 4.08 10.64 15.98
CA PRO A 32 3.34 9.64 16.71
C PRO A 32 3.87 9.49 18.15
N THR A 33 2.97 9.59 19.13
CA THR A 33 3.26 9.46 20.57
C THR A 33 2.79 8.11 21.12
N SER A 34 2.89 7.87 22.43
CA SER A 34 2.34 6.65 23.07
C SER A 34 2.79 5.31 22.44
N ARG A 35 4.06 5.24 22.02
CA ARG A 35 4.70 4.10 21.33
C ARG A 35 4.17 3.77 19.92
N TRP A 36 3.48 4.71 19.26
CA TRP A 36 2.98 4.52 17.89
C TRP A 36 4.07 4.63 16.81
N ALA A 37 5.29 5.06 17.17
CA ALA A 37 6.46 4.96 16.29
C ALA A 37 6.79 3.52 15.84
N ARG A 38 6.16 2.49 16.45
CA ARG A 38 6.23 1.09 16.02
C ARG A 38 5.54 0.79 14.69
N THR A 39 4.60 1.63 14.29
CA THR A 39 3.73 1.37 13.14
C THR A 39 3.52 2.61 12.27
N PHE A 40 3.82 3.80 12.77
CA PHE A 40 3.65 5.08 12.06
C PHE A 40 4.93 5.89 12.03
N GLY A 41 5.14 6.60 10.93
CA GLY A 41 6.17 7.63 10.81
C GLY A 41 5.66 9.01 11.24
N PRO A 42 6.52 10.04 11.16
CA PRO A 42 6.09 11.44 11.28
C PRO A 42 5.11 11.81 10.16
N LEU A 43 4.26 12.82 10.40
CA LEU A 43 3.37 13.35 9.36
C LEU A 43 4.17 13.79 8.13
N SER A 44 3.71 13.40 6.96
CA SER A 44 4.37 13.59 5.68
C SER A 44 3.36 14.00 4.60
N VAL A 45 3.85 14.38 3.43
CA VAL A 45 3.00 14.62 2.26
C VAL A 45 2.11 13.42 1.91
N THR A 46 2.55 12.20 2.24
CA THR A 46 1.80 10.99 1.89
C THR A 46 0.54 10.79 2.71
N ASP A 47 0.43 11.43 3.87
CA ASP A 47 -0.77 11.43 4.70
C ASP A 47 -1.90 12.27 4.08
N PHE A 48 -1.57 13.13 3.12
CA PHE A 48 -2.51 13.96 2.37
C PHE A 48 -2.83 13.41 0.97
N VAL A 49 -2.27 12.25 0.60
CA VAL A 49 -2.46 11.63 -0.71
C VAL A 49 -3.21 10.30 -0.58
N LYS A 50 -4.19 10.07 -1.45
CA LYS A 50 -4.83 8.76 -1.61
C LYS A 50 -4.11 7.96 -2.70
N ARG A 51 -3.74 6.72 -2.39
CA ARG A 51 -3.13 5.79 -3.35
C ARG A 51 -4.22 4.91 -3.97
N SER A 52 -4.19 4.77 -5.29
CA SER A 52 -5.08 3.88 -6.05
C SER A 52 -4.25 2.98 -6.94
N SER A 53 -4.59 1.69 -7.00
CA SER A 53 -4.02 0.77 -7.98
C SER A 53 -4.78 0.85 -9.30
N VAL A 54 -4.05 0.74 -10.41
CA VAL A 54 -4.63 0.62 -11.75
C VAL A 54 -4.15 -0.69 -12.34
N GLY A 55 -5.09 -1.54 -12.74
CA GLY A 55 -4.82 -2.83 -13.35
C GLY A 55 -5.44 -2.90 -14.74
N TYR A 56 -4.72 -3.47 -15.70
CA TYR A 56 -5.18 -3.68 -17.06
C TYR A 56 -4.69 -5.05 -17.55
N VAL A 57 -5.58 -5.78 -18.22
CA VAL A 57 -5.30 -7.11 -18.80
C VAL A 57 -5.58 -7.02 -20.29
N THR A 58 -4.60 -7.40 -21.11
CA THR A 58 -4.76 -7.46 -22.57
C THR A 58 -5.62 -8.66 -22.97
N SER A 59 -6.24 -8.60 -24.14
CA SER A 59 -6.98 -9.74 -24.71
C SER A 59 -6.11 -11.00 -24.85
N ALA A 60 -4.82 -10.82 -25.19
CA ALA A 60 -3.87 -11.93 -25.32
C ALA A 60 -3.55 -12.61 -23.97
N ALA A 61 -3.48 -11.85 -22.87
CA ALA A 61 -3.17 -12.40 -21.54
C ALA A 61 -4.40 -12.94 -20.80
N TYR A 62 -5.60 -12.50 -21.18
CA TYR A 62 -6.83 -12.85 -20.47
C TYR A 62 -7.07 -14.37 -20.34
N PRO A 63 -6.93 -15.21 -21.40
CA PRO A 63 -7.26 -16.63 -21.30
C PRO A 63 -6.45 -17.38 -20.24
N GLU A 64 -5.15 -17.09 -20.13
CA GLU A 64 -4.26 -17.70 -19.14
C GLU A 64 -4.63 -17.26 -17.72
N LEU A 65 -4.82 -15.95 -17.50
CA LEU A 65 -5.17 -15.41 -16.19
C LEU A 65 -6.56 -15.88 -15.73
N ALA A 66 -7.54 -15.95 -16.65
CA ALA A 66 -8.87 -16.46 -16.37
C ALA A 66 -8.84 -17.93 -15.94
N LEU A 67 -8.01 -18.76 -16.58
CA LEU A 67 -7.81 -20.16 -16.19
C LEU A 67 -7.33 -20.29 -14.73
N HIS A 68 -6.33 -19.50 -14.33
CA HIS A 68 -5.80 -19.54 -12.97
C HIS A 68 -6.81 -18.99 -11.94
N ALA A 69 -7.41 -17.84 -12.23
CA ALA A 69 -8.41 -17.22 -11.36
C ALA A 69 -9.62 -18.15 -11.14
N ARG A 70 -10.08 -18.84 -12.19
CA ARG A 70 -11.19 -19.80 -12.10
C ARG A 70 -10.86 -20.98 -11.18
N ARG A 71 -9.64 -21.52 -11.27
CA ARG A 71 -9.20 -22.63 -10.39
C ARG A 71 -9.22 -22.22 -8.92
N LEU A 72 -8.71 -21.02 -8.61
CA LEU A 72 -8.73 -20.49 -7.25
C LEU A 72 -10.17 -20.26 -6.76
N ALA A 73 -11.00 -19.58 -7.56
CA ALA A 73 -12.39 -19.32 -7.21
C ALA A 73 -13.19 -20.61 -6.97
N ARG A 74 -12.94 -21.66 -7.76
CA ARG A 74 -13.56 -22.98 -7.58
C ARG A 74 -13.09 -23.66 -6.30
N TYR A 75 -11.78 -23.60 -6.01
CA TYR A 75 -11.21 -24.15 -4.79
C TYR A 75 -11.75 -23.45 -3.53
N GLU A 76 -11.93 -22.14 -3.58
CA GLU A 76 -12.49 -21.32 -2.49
C GLU A 76 -14.02 -21.42 -2.36
N GLY A 77 -14.71 -22.03 -3.33
CA GLY A 77 -16.17 -22.17 -3.34
C GLY A 77 -16.93 -20.89 -3.76
N PHE A 78 -16.26 -19.95 -4.43
CA PHE A 78 -16.83 -18.67 -4.86
C PHE A 78 -17.39 -18.74 -6.28
N SER A 79 -18.58 -19.32 -6.42
CA SER A 79 -19.25 -19.54 -7.72
C SER A 79 -19.40 -18.27 -8.57
N SER A 80 -19.71 -17.12 -7.96
CA SER A 80 -19.80 -15.84 -8.69
C SER A 80 -18.45 -15.36 -9.25
N HIS A 81 -17.35 -15.61 -8.53
CA HIS A 81 -16.01 -15.24 -9.00
C HIS A 81 -15.55 -16.19 -10.11
N GLU A 82 -15.84 -17.49 -9.99
CA GLU A 82 -15.60 -18.45 -11.07
C GLU A 82 -16.38 -18.06 -12.34
N ASN A 83 -17.67 -17.75 -12.21
CA ASN A 83 -18.51 -17.34 -13.33
C ASN A 83 -18.04 -16.04 -13.98
N ALA A 84 -17.42 -15.14 -13.22
CA ALA A 84 -16.89 -13.88 -13.73
C ALA A 84 -15.67 -14.07 -14.65
N VAL A 85 -15.09 -15.26 -14.71
CA VAL A 85 -13.94 -15.61 -15.59
C VAL A 85 -14.16 -16.92 -16.35
N SER A 86 -15.40 -17.41 -16.40
CA SER A 86 -15.78 -18.60 -17.17
C SER A 86 -16.26 -18.24 -18.57
N GLU A 87 -16.68 -19.26 -19.32
CA GLU A 87 -17.25 -19.14 -20.67
C GLU A 87 -18.47 -18.20 -20.72
N ILE A 88 -19.13 -17.96 -19.57
CA ILE A 88 -20.24 -16.98 -19.46
C ILE A 88 -19.78 -15.57 -19.86
N ARG A 89 -18.50 -15.24 -19.62
CA ARG A 89 -17.92 -13.93 -19.90
C ARG A 89 -17.56 -13.71 -21.36
N ASP A 90 -17.41 -14.77 -22.16
CA ASP A 90 -17.02 -14.68 -23.57
C ASP A 90 -17.96 -13.78 -24.38
N ARG A 91 -19.23 -13.75 -24.01
CA ARG A 91 -20.28 -12.88 -24.59
C ARG A 91 -19.96 -11.38 -24.51
N TYR A 92 -19.11 -10.98 -23.56
CA TYR A 92 -18.69 -9.58 -23.36
C TYR A 92 -17.30 -9.29 -23.94
N LEU A 93 -16.57 -10.31 -24.41
CA LEU A 93 -15.24 -10.19 -24.99
C LEU A 93 -15.27 -10.15 -26.53
N ALA A 94 -16.41 -10.45 -27.14
CA ALA A 94 -16.61 -10.53 -28.59
C ALA A 94 -16.99 -9.19 -29.27
N GLY A 95 -16.85 -8.06 -28.58
CA GLY A 95 -17.05 -6.71 -29.12
C GLY A 95 -15.72 -6.02 -29.40
#